data_AF-A0A7X9QPV1-F1
#
_entry.id   AF-A0A7X9QPV1-F1
#
_cell.length_a   1.000
_cell.length_b   1.000
_cell.length_c   1.000
_cell.angle_alpha   90.00
_cell.angle_beta   90.00
_cell.angle_gamma   90.00
#
_symmetry.space_group_name_H-M   'P 1'
#
loop_
_entity.id
_entity.type
_entity.pdbx_description
1 polymer ?
#
loop_
_entity_poly.entity_id
_entity_poly.type
_entity_poly.pdbx_seq_one_letter_code
_entity_poly.pdbx_strand_id
1 'polypeptide(L)' 'MRIDKIILTGILVGVFSGILDGYEQDYGLNHITSAIILTLLTITTGNIIHKFGSNKINS' A
#
# COMPACT_ATOMS: atom_id res chain seq x y z
N MET A 1 7.89 15.14 -8.71
CA MET A 1 7.40 13.82 -8.26
C MET A 1 6.17 13.52 -9.11
N ARG A 2 6.29 12.61 -10.08
CA ARG A 2 5.31 12.47 -11.17
C ARG A 2 3.96 11.98 -10.64
N ILE A 3 2.88 12.64 -11.09
CA ILE A 3 1.46 12.32 -10.81
C ILE A 3 1.15 10.82 -10.94
N ASP A 4 1.87 10.13 -11.84
CA ASP A 4 1.89 8.67 -11.99
C ASP A 4 2.01 7.92 -10.65
N LYS A 5 2.91 8.37 -9.75
CA LYS A 5 3.10 7.72 -8.44
C LYS A 5 1.94 7.97 -7.47
N ILE A 6 1.28 9.12 -7.56
CA ILE A 6 0.16 9.47 -6.68
C ILE A 6 -1.05 8.61 -7.05
N ILE A 7 -1.34 8.48 -8.35
CA ILE A 7 -2.42 7.64 -8.86
C ILE A 7 -2.17 6.17 -8.48
N LEU A 8 -0.94 5.68 -8.68
CA LEU A 8 -0.58 4.31 -8.30
C LEU A 8 -0.74 4.06 -6.80
N THR A 9 -0.33 5.02 -5.97
CA THR A 9 -0.47 4.93 -4.50
C THR A 9 -1.93 4.95 -4.08
N GLY A 10 -2.76 5.80 -4.71
CA GLY A 10 -4.20 5.85 -4.43
C GLY A 10 -4.94 4.56 -4.79
N ILE A 11 -4.65 3.98 -5.96
CA ILE A 11 -5.20 2.67 -6.36
C ILE A 11 -4.77 1.59 -5.36
N LEU A 12 -3.49 1.60 -4.97
CA LEU A 12 -2.94 0.61 -4.06
C LEU A 12 -3.56 0.69 -2.66
N VAL A 13 -3.77 1.90 -2.14
CA VAL A 13 -4.47 2.13 -0.87
C VAL A 13 -5.91 1.61 -0.94
N GLY A 14 -6.63 1.86 -2.03
CA GLY A 14 -7.98 1.35 -2.22
C GLY A 14 -8.05 -0.17 -2.26
N VAL A 15 -7.14 -0.81 -3.01
CA VAL A 15 -7.05 -2.28 -3.09
C VAL A 15 -6.72 -2.88 -1.73
N PHE A 16 -5.75 -2.32 -1.01
CA PHE A 16 -5.44 -2.82 0.32
C PHE A 16 -6.58 -2.61 1.30
N SER A 17 -7.28 -1.48 1.26
CA SER A 17 -8.45 -1.25 2.13
C SER A 17 -9.55 -2.28 1.88
N GLY A 18 -9.84 -2.63 0.62
CA GLY A 18 -10.86 -3.62 0.29
C GLY A 18 -10.47 -5.06 0.67
N ILE A 19 -9.20 -5.45 0.48
CA ILE A 19 -8.69 -6.75 0.93
C ILE A 19 -8.79 -6.84 2.46
N LEU A 20 -8.45 -5.76 3.14
CA LEU A 20 -8.43 -5.69 4.59
C LEU A 20 -9.83 -5.78 5.20
N ASP A 21 -10.80 -5.08 4.62
CA ASP A 21 -12.22 -5.11 5.02
C ASP A 21 -12.79 -6.54 4.86
N GLY A 22 -12.45 -7.21 3.76
CA GLY A 22 -12.78 -8.63 3.54
C GLY A 22 -12.11 -9.56 4.55
N TYR A 23 -10.84 -9.34 4.88
CA TYR A 23 -10.13 -10.12 5.92
C TYR A 23 -10.71 -9.89 7.32
N GLU A 24 -11.17 -8.68 7.62
CA GLU A 24 -11.85 -8.35 8.86
C GLU A 24 -13.17 -9.13 8.99
N GLN A 25 -13.92 -9.22 7.89
CA GLN A 25 -15.19 -9.93 7.82
C GLN A 25 -15.04 -11.46 7.85
N ASP A 26 -14.05 -12.02 7.15
CA ASP A 26 -13.83 -13.48 7.05
C ASP A 26 -13.16 -14.07 8.31
N TYR A 27 -12.22 -13.35 8.93
CA TYR A 27 -11.40 -13.88 10.04
C TYR A 27 -11.76 -13.29 11.41
N GLY A 28 -12.68 -12.32 11.48
CA GLY A 28 -12.98 -11.60 12.73
C GLY A 28 -11.76 -10.90 13.30
N LEU A 29 -10.82 -10.49 12.43
CA LEU A 29 -9.58 -9.83 12.82
C LEU A 29 -9.92 -8.46 13.42
N ASN A 30 -9.28 -8.13 14.54
CA ASN A 30 -9.49 -6.85 15.19
C ASN A 30 -9.12 -5.70 14.24
N HIS A 31 -10.00 -4.72 14.04
CA HIS A 31 -9.84 -3.55 13.15
C HIS A 31 -8.48 -2.85 13.29
N ILE A 32 -7.89 -2.89 14.49
CA ILE A 32 -6.57 -2.35 14.79
C ILE A 32 -5.46 -3.14 14.08
N THR A 33 -5.53 -4.47 14.09
CA THR A 33 -4.56 -5.35 13.42
C THR A 33 -4.60 -5.16 11.91
N SER A 34 -5.81 -5.04 11.36
CA SER A 34 -6.04 -4.65 9.98
C SER A 34 -5.29 -3.37 9.62
N ALA A 35 -5.57 -2.28 10.36
CA ALA A 35 -4.98 -0.97 10.08
C ALA A 35 -3.44 -0.96 10.21
N ILE A 36 -2.88 -1.76 11.12
CA ILE A 36 -1.42 -1.93 11.27
C ILE A 36 -0.82 -2.59 10.03
N ILE A 37 -1.44 -3.66 9.53
CA ILE A 37 -0.99 -4.38 8.32
C ILE A 37 -1.06 -3.46 7.08
N LEU A 38 -2.16 -2.71 6.94
CA LEU A 38 -2.35 -1.73 5.88
C LEU A 38 -1.25 -0.66 5.89
N THR A 39 -0.94 -0.13 7.07
CA THR A 39 0.10 0.88 7.27
C THR A 39 1.48 0.32 6.91
N LEU A 40 1.79 -0.90 7.34
CA LEU A 40 3.04 -1.59 7.01
C LEU A 40 3.18 -1.82 5.50
N LEU A 41 2.13 -2.28 4.82
CA LEU A 41 2.10 -2.49 3.38
C LEU A 41 2.24 -1.17 2.61
N THR A 42 1.60 -0.11 3.08
CA THR A 42 1.67 1.23 2.46
C THR A 42 3.08 1.80 2.58
N ILE A 43 3.71 1.74 3.75
CA ILE A 43 5.10 2.20 3.96
C ILE A 43 6.07 1.36 3.14
N THR A 44 5.92 0.03 3.17
CA THR A 44 6.78 -0.89 2.42
C THR A 44 6.68 -0.63 0.92
N THR A 45 5.46 -0.45 0.41
CA THR A 45 5.27 -0.19 -1.02
C THR A 45 5.77 1.20 -1.40
N GLY A 46 5.55 2.23 -0.56
CA GLY A 46 6.14 3.54 -0.73
C GLY A 46 7.67 3.49 -0.83
N ASN A 47 8.32 2.72 0.05
CA ASN A 47 9.75 2.48 0.02
C ASN A 47 10.20 1.69 -1.22
N ILE A 48 9.46 0.66 -1.64
CA ILE A 48 9.77 -0.10 -2.86
C ILE A 48 9.65 0.80 -4.09
N ILE A 49 8.57 1.58 -4.22
CA ILE A 49 8.36 2.52 -5.33
C ILE A 49 9.42 3.64 -5.31
N HIS A 50 9.87 4.06 -4.13
CA HIS A 50 10.97 5.01 -4.01
C HIS A 50 12.27 4.37 -4.50
N LYS A 51 12.61 3.17 -4.03
CA LYS A 51 13.85 2.46 -4.36
C LYS A 51 13.91 2.01 -5.83
N PHE A 52 12.84 1.41 -6.36
CA PHE A 52 12.73 1.03 -7.78
C PHE A 52 12.58 2.23 -8.71
N GLY A 53 11.87 3.28 -8.28
CA GLY A 53 11.74 4.51 -9.05
C GLY A 53 13.04 5.34 -9.11
N SER A 54 13.94 5.17 -8.13
CA SER A 54 15.26 5.81 -8.11
C SER A 54 16.25 5.08 -9.02
N ASN A 55 16.11 3.77 -9.20
CA ASN A 55 17.01 2.97 -10.03
C ASN A 55 16.79 3.08 -11.55
N LYS A 56 15.84 3.92 -12.02
CA LYS A 56 15.55 4.12 -13.45
C LYS A 56 15.97 5.49 -13.99
N ILE A 57 16.64 6.33 -13.18
CA ILE A 57 17.14 7.65 -13.62
C ILE A 57 18.67 7.62 -13.88
N ASN A 58 19.37 6.52 -13.52
CA ASN A 58 20.81 6.35 -13.75
C ASN A 58 21.15 5.01 -14.45
N SER A 59 20.44 4.66 -15.52
CA SER A 59 20.92 3.64 -16.47
C SER A 59 20.59 4.02 -17.89
#